data_AF-A0A6M3X3R4-F1
#
_entry.id   AF-A0A6M3X3R4-F1
#
_cell.length_a   1.000
_cell.length_b   1.000
_cell.length_c   1.000
_cell.angle_alpha   90.00
_cell.angle_beta   90.00
_cell.angle_gamma   90.00
#
_symmetry.space_group_name_H-M   'P 1'
#
loop_
_entity.id
_entity.type
_entity.pdbx_description
1 polymer ?
#
loop_
_entity_poly.entity_id
_entity_poly.type
_entity_poly.pdbx_seq_one_letter_code
_entity_poly.pdbx_strand_id
1 'polypeptide(L)'
;GQGAKPTRAAGTFAQTMNKPGNAPQCLVRLPPGVEKLIDPRCRATIGIVPNPNHGARKRSLAGQSRWLGRRPIVRGVAMNPVDHPHGGGEGRTKGGRPSVSPWGKPTKAGFRTVV
;
A
#
# COMPACT_ATOMS: atom_id res chain seq x y z
N GLY A 1 16.33 20.00 6.09
CA GLY A 1 15.25 18.99 6.27
C GLY A 1 15.48 17.83 5.32
N GLN A 2 14.98 16.63 5.63
CA GLN A 2 15.22 15.40 4.85
C GLN A 2 14.35 15.25 3.58
N GLY A 3 13.84 16.37 3.03
CA GLY A 3 12.87 16.39 1.93
C GLY A 3 11.45 15.98 2.34
N ALA A 4 10.49 16.19 1.44
CA ALA A 4 9.10 15.76 1.64
C ALA A 4 8.99 14.25 1.43
N LYS A 5 8.63 13.50 2.47
CA LYS A 5 8.50 12.03 2.48
C LYS A 5 7.04 11.55 2.49
N PRO A 6 6.16 12.02 3.39
CA PRO A 6 4.78 11.56 3.43
C PRO A 6 3.91 12.23 2.35
N THR A 7 2.77 11.60 2.03
CA THR A 7 1.64 12.23 1.32
C THR A 7 2.00 12.83 -0.05
N ARG A 8 2.60 12.02 -0.93
CA ARG A 8 3.00 12.43 -2.30
C ARG A 8 2.16 11.79 -3.41
N ALA A 9 1.25 10.90 -3.06
CA ALA A 9 0.43 10.20 -4.05
C ALA A 9 -0.67 11.12 -4.60
N ALA A 10 -1.08 10.89 -5.84
CA ALA A 10 -2.10 11.68 -6.53
C ALA A 10 -3.39 11.76 -5.70
N GLY A 11 -3.93 12.97 -5.52
CA GLY A 11 -5.16 13.21 -4.74
C GLY A 11 -5.02 13.06 -3.22
N THR A 12 -3.82 12.75 -2.68
CA THR A 12 -3.65 12.60 -1.23
C THR A 12 -3.36 13.93 -0.55
N PHE A 13 -3.79 14.05 0.70
CA PHE A 13 -3.51 15.18 1.59
C PHE A 13 -3.36 14.69 3.03
N ALA A 14 -2.77 15.51 3.88
CA ALA A 14 -2.65 15.27 5.32
C ALA A 14 -3.24 16.46 6.06
N GLN A 15 -3.78 16.21 7.25
CA GLN A 15 -4.42 17.25 8.06
C GLN A 15 -3.62 17.49 9.33
N THR A 16 -3.28 18.76 9.59
CA THR A 16 -2.75 19.16 10.89
C THR A 16 -3.90 19.20 11.88
N MET A 17 -3.84 18.39 12.93
CA MET A 17 -4.90 18.29 13.95
C MET A 17 -4.65 19.29 15.08
N ASN A 18 -3.51 19.14 15.76
CA ASN A 18 -3.14 19.96 16.91
C ASN A 18 -1.70 20.46 16.76
N LYS A 19 -1.51 21.76 17.01
CA LYS A 19 -0.22 22.36 17.34
C LYS A 19 -0.36 22.96 18.74
N PRO A 20 -0.02 22.23 19.81
CA PRO A 20 -0.09 22.78 21.15
C PRO A 20 0.99 23.86 21.29
N GLY A 21 0.68 25.14 21.10
CA GLY A 21 1.56 26.28 21.37
C GLY A 21 3.08 26.05 21.13
N ASN A 22 3.89 26.26 22.18
CA ASN A 22 5.35 26.08 22.24
C ASN A 22 5.82 24.61 22.21
N ALA A 23 4.97 23.65 21.85
CA ALA A 23 5.33 22.23 21.88
C ALA A 23 6.40 21.89 20.83
N PRO A 24 7.28 20.92 21.15
CA PRO A 24 8.34 20.48 20.26
C PRO A 24 7.83 19.71 19.03
N GLN A 25 6.53 19.37 18.97
CA GLN A 25 5.96 18.48 17.96
C GLN A 25 4.52 18.88 17.58
N CYS A 26 4.19 18.72 16.30
CA CYS A 26 2.86 18.90 15.74
C CYS A 26 2.21 17.55 15.46
N LEU A 27 0.92 17.41 15.78
CA LEU A 27 0.14 16.21 15.47
C LEU A 27 -0.48 16.33 14.08
N VAL A 28 -0.10 15.41 13.19
CA VAL A 28 -0.56 15.38 11.80
C VAL A 28 -1.22 14.03 11.50
N ARG A 29 -2.46 14.08 11.01
CA ARG A 29 -3.21 12.92 10.52
C ARG A 29 -2.85 12.62 9.07
N LEU A 30 -2.33 11.43 8.82
CA LEU A 30 -1.92 10.95 7.49
C LEU A 30 -3.10 10.29 6.73
N PRO A 31 -3.01 10.12 5.40
CA PRO A 31 -4.05 9.44 4.60
C PRO A 31 -4.50 8.06 5.11
N PRO A 32 -3.63 7.20 5.68
CA PRO A 32 -4.06 5.93 6.27
C PRO A 32 -4.95 6.07 7.52
N GLY A 33 -5.20 7.30 7.98
CA GLY A 33 -5.93 7.60 9.21
C GLY A 33 -5.04 7.62 10.47
N VAL A 34 -3.76 7.27 10.35
CA VAL A 34 -2.79 7.25 11.46
C VAL A 34 -2.32 8.67 11.76
N GLU A 35 -2.30 9.01 13.05
CA GLU A 35 -1.73 10.27 13.55
C GLU A 35 -0.24 10.09 13.84
N LYS A 36 0.57 11.05 13.40
CA LYS A 36 2.01 11.08 13.65
C LYS A 36 2.44 12.43 14.21
N LEU A 37 3.42 12.39 15.09
CA LEU A 37 4.11 13.55 15.62
C LEU A 37 5.23 13.96 14.65
N ILE A 38 5.24 15.22 14.24
CA ILE A 38 6.19 15.79 13.27
C ILE A 38 6.81 17.05 13.86
N ASP A 39 8.12 17.23 13.68
CA ASP A 39 8.85 18.44 14.10
C ASP A 39 8.26 19.69 13.39
N PRO A 40 7.89 20.77 14.12
CA PRO A 40 7.36 22.00 13.54
C PRO A 40 8.32 22.70 12.56
N ARG A 41 9.62 22.40 12.58
CA ARG A 41 10.61 22.90 11.62
C ARG A 41 10.48 22.22 10.24
N CYS A 42 9.70 21.15 10.13
CA CYS A 42 9.41 20.51 8.84
C CYS A 42 8.59 21.42 7.93
N ARG A 43 8.84 21.32 6.62
CA ARG A 43 8.10 22.07 5.60
C ARG A 43 6.91 21.26 5.09
N ALA A 44 5.83 21.94 4.75
CA ALA A 44 4.66 21.38 4.10
C ALA A 44 4.17 22.29 2.97
N THR A 45 3.49 21.72 1.99
CA THR A 45 2.79 22.44 0.93
C THR A 45 1.30 22.45 1.24
N ILE A 46 0.67 23.62 1.12
CA ILE A 46 -0.77 23.79 1.36
C ILE A 46 -1.55 23.25 0.15
N GLY A 47 -2.60 22.48 0.42
CA GLY A 47 -3.50 21.94 -0.61
C GLY A 47 -3.40 20.43 -0.77
N ILE A 48 -3.91 19.95 -1.91
CA ILE A 48 -4.01 18.52 -2.24
C ILE A 48 -3.09 18.24 -3.43
N VAL A 49 -2.46 17.07 -3.45
CA VAL A 49 -1.67 16.63 -4.61
C VAL A 49 -2.59 16.56 -5.85
N PRO A 50 -2.19 17.11 -7.00
CA PRO A 50 -3.04 17.14 -8.20
C PRO A 50 -3.38 15.73 -8.70
N ASN A 51 -4.35 15.65 -9.62
CA ASN A 51 -4.87 14.42 -10.23
C ASN A 51 -5.67 13.49 -9.26
N PRO A 52 -6.76 13.98 -8.63
CA PRO A 52 -7.57 13.17 -7.71
C PRO A 52 -8.25 11.98 -8.41
N ASN A 53 -8.56 12.09 -9.70
CA ASN A 53 -9.23 11.04 -10.47
C ASN A 53 -8.30 9.89 -10.89
N HIS A 54 -7.00 9.94 -10.55
CA HIS A 54 -6.05 8.90 -10.88
C HIS A 54 -6.49 7.51 -10.40
N GLY A 55 -7.08 7.43 -9.20
CA GLY A 55 -7.56 6.17 -8.62
C GLY A 55 -8.77 5.56 -9.34
N ALA A 56 -9.59 6.38 -9.99
CA ALA A 56 -10.79 5.92 -10.71
C ALA A 56 -10.50 5.43 -12.14
N ARG A 57 -9.29 5.71 -12.67
CA ARG A 57 -8.90 5.35 -14.03
C ARG A 57 -8.83 3.83 -14.21
N LYS A 58 -9.75 3.28 -15.00
CA LYS A 58 -9.72 1.86 -15.41
C LYS A 58 -8.78 1.66 -16.60
N ARG A 59 -8.08 0.53 -16.63
CA ARG A 59 -7.31 0.08 -17.79
C ARG A 59 -8.20 -0.79 -18.67
N SER A 60 -8.23 -0.51 -19.97
CA SER A 60 -9.12 -1.21 -20.91
C SER A 60 -8.47 -2.44 -21.55
N LEU A 61 -7.14 -2.57 -21.50
CA LEU A 61 -6.40 -3.64 -22.17
C LEU A 61 -5.25 -4.13 -21.29
N ALA A 62 -4.86 -5.40 -21.45
CA ALA A 62 -3.69 -5.97 -20.80
C ALA A 62 -2.40 -5.23 -21.17
N GLY A 63 -2.29 -4.75 -22.42
CA GLY A 63 -1.14 -3.98 -22.93
C GLY A 63 -0.87 -2.68 -22.16
N GLN A 64 -1.91 -1.99 -21.66
CA GLN A 64 -1.72 -0.78 -20.85
C GLN A 64 -0.98 -1.07 -19.54
N SER A 65 -1.13 -2.27 -18.98
CA SER A 65 -0.34 -2.68 -17.81
C SER A 65 1.12 -2.92 -18.17
N ARG A 66 1.40 -3.41 -19.38
CA ARG A 66 2.76 -3.62 -19.90
C ARG A 66 3.48 -2.30 -20.15
N TRP A 67 2.80 -1.29 -20.69
CA TRP A 67 3.36 0.06 -20.88
C TRP A 67 3.77 0.72 -19.55
N LEU A 68 3.11 0.36 -18.46
CA LEU A 68 3.43 0.80 -17.10
C LEU A 68 4.48 -0.09 -16.40
N GLY A 69 5.18 -0.95 -17.14
CA GLY A 69 6.24 -1.82 -16.63
C GLY A 69 5.77 -3.00 -15.79
N ARG A 70 4.45 -3.29 -15.71
CA ARG A 70 3.92 -4.39 -14.90
C ARG A 70 3.85 -5.68 -15.71
N ARG A 71 4.55 -6.73 -15.25
CA ARG A 71 4.49 -8.08 -15.84
C ARG A 71 3.25 -8.85 -15.32
N PRO A 72 2.76 -9.86 -16.07
CA PRO A 72 1.72 -10.76 -15.57
C PRO A 72 2.16 -11.44 -14.26
N ILE A 73 1.23 -11.60 -13.31
CA ILE A 73 1.46 -12.29 -12.04
C ILE A 73 0.68 -13.59 -12.05
N VAL A 74 1.37 -14.72 -11.84
CA VAL A 74 0.76 -16.05 -11.79
C VAL A 74 0.21 -16.29 -10.38
N ARG A 75 -1.02 -16.81 -10.28
CA ARG A 75 -1.65 -17.15 -8.99
C ARG A 75 -1.01 -18.42 -8.41
N GLY A 76 -0.80 -18.47 -7.09
CA GLY A 76 -0.23 -19.66 -6.43
C GLY A 76 -1.01 -20.96 -6.67
N VAL A 77 -2.33 -20.89 -6.80
CA VAL A 77 -3.20 -22.05 -7.12
C VAL A 77 -2.93 -22.63 -8.52
N ALA A 78 -2.32 -21.86 -9.42
CA ALA A 78 -1.96 -22.33 -10.76
C ALA A 78 -0.53 -22.94 -10.81
N MET A 79 0.17 -23.02 -9.68
CA MET A 79 1.54 -23.51 -9.59
C MET A 79 1.58 -24.94 -9.02
N ASN A 80 2.74 -25.59 -9.10
CA ASN A 80 2.95 -26.89 -8.48
C ASN A 80 3.13 -26.74 -6.95
N PRO A 81 2.92 -27.82 -6.16
CA PRO A 81 3.12 -27.78 -4.71
C PRO A 81 4.53 -27.34 -4.28
N VAL A 82 5.54 -27.57 -5.13
CA VAL A 82 6.94 -27.18 -4.89
C VAL A 82 7.16 -25.67 -5.04
N ASP A 83 6.39 -25.02 -5.90
CA ASP A 83 6.59 -23.61 -6.26
C ASP A 83 5.83 -22.65 -5.34
N HIS A 84 4.67 -23.09 -4.83
CA HIS A 84 3.85 -22.27 -3.96
C HIS A 84 3.09 -23.13 -2.93
N PRO A 85 2.91 -22.64 -1.69
CA PRO A 85 2.08 -23.31 -0.68
C PRO A 85 0.60 -23.54 -1.08
N HIS A 86 0.15 -22.96 -2.21
CA HIS A 86 -1.22 -23.11 -2.71
C HIS A 86 -1.29 -24.02 -3.93
N GLY A 87 -0.14 -24.50 -4.41
CA GLY A 87 -0.05 -25.33 -5.59
C GLY A 87 -0.45 -26.78 -5.33
N GLY A 88 -0.80 -27.47 -6.40
CA GLY A 88 -1.18 -28.89 -6.39
C GLY A 88 -2.65 -29.20 -6.17
N GLY A 89 -2.93 -30.50 -6.10
CA GLY A 89 -4.28 -31.08 -6.06
C GLY A 89 -4.82 -31.37 -7.46
N GLU A 90 -5.81 -32.27 -7.53
CA GLU A 90 -6.52 -32.56 -8.78
C GLU A 90 -7.54 -31.45 -9.07
N GLY A 91 -7.44 -30.86 -10.27
CA GLY A 91 -8.28 -29.71 -10.64
C GLY A 91 -7.95 -28.43 -9.86
N ARG A 92 -8.89 -27.48 -9.85
CA ARG A 92 -8.68 -26.17 -9.21
C ARG A 92 -9.05 -26.23 -7.73
N THR A 93 -8.10 -26.56 -6.87
CA THR A 93 -8.30 -26.60 -5.42
C THR A 93 -7.34 -25.67 -4.68
N LYS A 94 -7.65 -25.34 -3.41
CA LYS A 94 -6.78 -24.55 -2.53
C LYS A 94 -6.05 -25.41 -1.50
N GLY A 95 -6.19 -26.74 -1.58
CA GLY A 95 -5.59 -27.71 -0.66
C GLY A 95 -5.93 -27.50 0.83
N GLY A 96 -7.02 -26.80 1.17
CA GLY A 96 -7.41 -26.51 2.56
C GLY A 96 -6.49 -25.56 3.34
N ARG A 97 -5.52 -24.92 2.67
CA ARG A 97 -4.50 -24.10 3.34
C ARG A 97 -4.95 -22.63 3.51
N PRO A 98 -4.49 -21.95 4.58
CA PRO A 98 -4.71 -20.51 4.73
C PRO A 98 -4.05 -19.73 3.57
N SER A 99 -4.56 -18.53 3.29
CA SER A 99 -3.95 -17.66 2.28
C SER A 99 -2.59 -17.14 2.78
N VAL A 100 -1.52 -17.57 2.12
CA VAL A 100 -0.13 -17.25 2.45
C VAL A 100 0.61 -16.75 1.21
N SER A 101 1.73 -16.07 1.43
CA SER A 101 2.69 -15.70 0.40
C SER A 101 3.47 -16.94 -0.09
N PRO A 102 4.26 -16.82 -1.18
CA PRO A 102 5.14 -17.91 -1.63
C PRO A 102 6.10 -18.42 -0.54
N TRP A 103 6.42 -17.58 0.44
CA TRP A 103 7.29 -17.90 1.59
C TRP A 103 6.51 -18.25 2.86
N GLY A 104 5.22 -18.56 2.76
CA GLY A 104 4.41 -19.01 3.90
C GLY A 104 3.93 -17.91 4.86
N LYS A 105 4.21 -16.62 4.60
CA LYS A 105 3.70 -15.53 5.45
C LYS A 105 2.18 -15.35 5.24
N PRO A 106 1.35 -15.33 6.30
CA PRO A 106 -0.09 -15.13 6.15
C PRO A 106 -0.46 -13.80 5.48
N THR A 107 -1.44 -13.81 4.57
CA THR A 107 -1.85 -12.61 3.81
C THR A 107 -3.25 -12.10 4.16
N LYS A 108 -3.93 -12.75 5.12
CA LYS A 108 -5.30 -12.45 5.56
C LYS A 108 -5.39 -12.51 7.09
N ALA A 109 -6.57 -12.25 7.64
CA ALA A 109 -6.86 -12.32 9.08
C ALA A 109 -6.04 -11.35 9.95
N GLY A 110 -5.68 -10.18 9.41
CA GLY A 110 -5.05 -9.12 10.19
C GLY A 110 -3.59 -9.39 10.59
N PHE A 111 -2.91 -10.35 9.92
CA PHE A 111 -1.48 -10.59 10.14
C PHE A 111 -0.68 -9.29 9.95
N ARG A 112 -0.04 -8.81 11.03
CA ARG A 112 0.80 -7.62 11.02
C ARG A 112 2.23 -8.02 10.69
N THR A 113 2.71 -7.61 9.53
CA THR A 113 4.13 -7.74 9.20
C THR A 113 4.91 -6.74 10.04
N VAL A 114 5.79 -7.24 10.90
CA VAL A 114 6.83 -6.40 11.50
C VAL A 114 7.82 -6.10 10.37
N VAL A 115 7.88 -4.83 9.97
CA VAL A 115 8.87 -4.30 9.03
C VAL A 115 9.58 -3.15 9.73
#